data_AF-A0A6I2SL62-F1
#
_entry.id   AF-A0A6I2SL62-F1
#
_cell.length_a   1.000
_cell.length_b   1.000
_cell.length_c   1.000
_cell.angle_alpha   90.00
_cell.angle_beta   90.00
_cell.angle_gamma   90.00
#
_symmetry.space_group_name_H-M   'P 1'
#
loop_
_entity.id
_entity.type
_entity.pdbx_description
1 polymer ?
#
loop_
_entity_poly.entity_id
_entity_poly.type
_entity_poly.pdbx_seq_one_letter_code
_entity_poly.pdbx_strand_id
1 'polypeptide(L)'
;MHNRSRGLRRQRGAVLAFLAVLTIHVHAAAQENFHNGSIGRCEGCHGRPASTGQVGDEASEAFGQPSFMLKGADASSTCLICHEAPAGLNQPRDHYVASNGSLLTPGMPPSQLTPAGDFGWLKKTYRWMPSEWQGQRWEESSPGERHGHNIVALEFGYMPDGRNTVAPGGTYPSQALSCTSCHDPHGDYKRFPNGIVVERGNAAAGSGSYNTSQIPTATRSVGVYRLLAGKGYRPKDAAGVQEFLADPPAAVAPASYNRSERAADTRVAYGSGMSEWCLNCHQQIHGSGSGLGHPTGRGARLTGQIAANYNAYVGSGNINGAPAEAYTSMVPFEMGTDDYAVLKSAANSDGSYRRGVEGGGSPQVMCLTCHRAHASGWDGMTRWNTHSEFIVHNGRYPGVDMFASAEFAQGRTTAEVSKTFYDRKPSDYASYQRSLCNKCHVKD
;
A
#
# COMPACT_ATOMS: atom_id res chain seq x y z
N MET A 1 3.13 -79.19 -17.52
CA MET A 1 3.87 -80.09 -16.62
C MET A 1 5.31 -79.60 -16.52
N HIS A 2 5.83 -79.57 -15.28
CA HIS A 2 7.25 -79.51 -14.91
C HIS A 2 8.04 -78.19 -15.06
N ASN A 3 8.15 -77.52 -13.91
CA ASN A 3 9.29 -76.74 -13.42
C ASN A 3 10.65 -77.26 -13.90
N ARG A 4 11.58 -76.34 -14.20
CA ARG A 4 12.94 -76.38 -13.60
C ARG A 4 13.67 -75.05 -13.76
N SER A 5 14.07 -74.54 -12.61
CA SER A 5 15.07 -73.52 -12.36
C SER A 5 16.45 -73.91 -12.91
N ARG A 6 17.21 -72.91 -13.39
CA ARG A 6 18.68 -72.96 -13.39
C ARG A 6 19.25 -71.60 -13.04
N GLY A 7 20.19 -71.65 -12.11
CA GLY A 7 20.82 -70.51 -11.46
C GLY A 7 21.91 -69.83 -12.29
N LEU A 8 22.15 -68.59 -11.86
CA LEU A 8 23.39 -67.85 -11.77
C LEU A 8 24.43 -67.95 -12.92
N ARG A 9 24.63 -66.81 -13.59
CA ARG A 9 25.97 -66.29 -13.84
C ARG A 9 26.04 -64.80 -13.49
N ARG A 10 26.96 -64.49 -12.56
CA ARG A 10 27.39 -63.15 -12.16
C ARG A 10 27.88 -62.36 -13.38
N GLN A 11 27.33 -61.18 -13.60
CA GLN A 11 28.05 -60.09 -14.27
C GLN A 11 28.17 -58.92 -13.31
N ARG A 12 29.42 -58.55 -13.06
CA ARG A 12 29.83 -57.33 -12.34
C ARG A 12 29.50 -56.15 -13.26
N GLY A 13 28.48 -55.38 -12.89
CA GLY A 13 28.22 -54.06 -13.46
C GLY A 13 28.34 -53.04 -12.34
N ALA A 14 29.38 -52.20 -12.39
CA ALA A 14 29.57 -51.10 -11.47
C ALA A 14 28.44 -50.07 -11.67
N VAL A 15 27.59 -49.92 -10.67
CA VAL A 15 26.60 -48.84 -10.60
C VAL A 15 27.32 -47.61 -10.05
N LEU A 16 27.76 -46.73 -10.95
CA LEU A 16 28.07 -45.34 -10.62
C LEU A 16 26.75 -44.59 -10.49
N ALA A 17 26.25 -44.50 -9.27
CA ALA A 17 25.13 -43.64 -8.92
C ALA A 17 25.60 -42.18 -9.00
N PHE A 18 25.21 -41.47 -10.06
CA PHE A 18 25.28 -40.01 -10.10
C PHE A 18 24.22 -39.45 -9.15
N LEU A 19 24.62 -39.21 -7.90
CA LEU A 19 23.92 -38.31 -6.99
C LEU A 19 24.20 -36.87 -7.47
N ALA A 20 23.37 -36.39 -8.40
CA ALA A 20 23.25 -34.97 -8.64
C ALA A 20 22.57 -34.35 -7.41
N VAL A 21 23.39 -33.87 -6.46
CA VAL A 21 22.92 -32.98 -5.40
C VAL A 21 22.49 -31.70 -6.09
N LEU A 22 21.21 -31.63 -6.44
CA LEU A 22 20.55 -30.40 -6.85
C LEU A 22 20.53 -29.49 -5.61
N THR A 23 21.59 -28.70 -5.44
CA THR A 23 21.57 -27.55 -4.54
C THR A 23 20.57 -26.57 -5.15
N ILE A 24 19.31 -26.69 -4.72
CA ILE A 24 18.34 -25.62 -4.83
C ILE A 24 18.98 -24.46 -4.04
N HIS A 25 19.66 -23.58 -4.76
CA HIS A 25 19.97 -22.26 -4.26
C HIS A 25 18.63 -21.55 -4.17
N VAL A 26 17.97 -21.74 -3.02
CA VAL A 26 16.97 -20.80 -2.55
C VAL A 26 17.74 -19.49 -2.44
N HIS A 27 17.71 -18.71 -3.51
CA HIS A 27 18.04 -17.30 -3.44
C HIS A 27 16.87 -16.64 -2.68
N ALA A 28 16.80 -16.89 -1.38
CA ALA A 28 16.45 -15.84 -0.45
C ALA A 28 17.62 -14.85 -0.50
N ALA A 29 17.75 -14.16 -1.65
CA ALA A 29 18.71 -13.10 -1.79
C ALA A 29 18.29 -12.05 -0.76
N ALA A 30 19.13 -11.92 0.27
CA ALA A 30 19.14 -10.89 1.27
C ALA A 30 18.53 -9.58 0.74
N GLN A 31 17.24 -9.37 0.99
CA GLN A 31 16.63 -8.05 0.91
C GLN A 31 17.00 -7.33 2.21
N GLU A 32 18.31 -7.24 2.47
CA GLU A 32 18.82 -6.69 3.71
C GLU A 32 18.87 -5.17 3.59
N ASN A 33 17.85 -4.56 4.20
CA ASN A 33 18.10 -3.59 5.25
C ASN A 33 18.84 -2.30 4.85
N PHE A 34 18.59 -1.69 3.67
CA PHE A 34 19.20 -0.37 3.37
C PHE A 34 18.91 0.63 4.49
N HIS A 35 17.63 0.78 4.88
CA HIS A 35 17.25 1.62 6.00
C HIS A 35 17.30 0.89 7.36
N ASN A 36 17.06 -0.42 7.41
CA ASN A 36 17.03 -1.22 8.65
C ASN A 36 16.30 -0.59 9.86
N GLY A 37 15.20 0.15 9.63
CA GLY A 37 14.49 0.87 10.70
C GLY A 37 15.16 2.16 11.18
N SER A 38 16.08 2.73 10.40
CA SER A 38 16.82 3.95 10.67
C SER A 38 17.29 4.61 9.38
N ILE A 39 18.15 5.61 9.50
CA ILE A 39 18.96 6.15 8.40
C ILE A 39 19.68 5.01 7.66
N GLY A 40 19.60 5.05 6.34
CA GLY A 40 20.40 4.18 5.49
C GLY A 40 21.82 4.68 5.32
N ARG A 41 22.55 4.09 4.37
CA ARG A 41 23.88 4.61 4.03
C ARG A 41 23.74 5.98 3.38
N CYS A 42 24.42 6.99 3.91
CA CYS A 42 24.24 8.39 3.48
C CYS A 42 24.49 8.57 1.98
N GLU A 43 25.48 7.88 1.41
CA GLU A 43 25.80 7.97 -0.03
C GLU A 43 24.76 7.30 -0.93
N GLY A 44 23.81 6.55 -0.35
CA GLY A 44 22.70 5.98 -1.10
C GLY A 44 21.73 7.05 -1.59
N CYS A 45 21.50 8.09 -0.78
CA CYS A 45 20.56 9.18 -1.09
C CYS A 45 21.27 10.51 -1.38
N HIS A 46 22.46 10.72 -0.82
CA HIS A 46 23.21 11.96 -0.99
C HIS A 46 24.40 11.81 -1.94
N GLY A 47 24.60 12.80 -2.80
CA GLY A 47 25.81 13.00 -3.59
C GLY A 47 26.87 13.78 -2.82
N ARG A 48 28.14 13.66 -3.22
CA ARG A 48 29.18 14.58 -2.75
C ARG A 48 29.10 15.87 -3.58
N PRO A 49 29.41 17.05 -3.00
CA PRO A 49 29.70 18.22 -3.82
C PRO A 49 30.80 17.88 -4.83
N ALA A 50 30.67 18.35 -6.06
CA ALA A 50 31.71 18.25 -7.08
C ALA A 50 32.95 19.07 -6.65
N SER A 51 33.76 18.53 -5.75
CA SER A 51 35.07 19.06 -5.42
C SER A 51 36.12 18.04 -5.84
N THR A 52 36.93 18.41 -6.84
CA THR A 52 38.08 17.69 -7.43
C THR A 52 37.76 16.59 -8.46
N GLY A 53 37.43 17.01 -9.69
CA GLY A 53 37.79 16.30 -10.93
C GLY A 53 37.09 14.96 -11.22
N GLN A 54 36.12 14.53 -10.41
CA GLN A 54 35.23 13.43 -10.75
C GLN A 54 33.94 13.99 -11.35
N VAL A 55 33.56 13.42 -12.49
CA VAL A 55 32.29 13.67 -13.19
C VAL A 55 31.17 13.55 -12.15
N GLY A 56 30.53 14.67 -11.81
CA GLY A 56 29.30 14.64 -11.02
C GLY A 56 28.24 13.86 -11.81
N ASP A 57 27.35 13.16 -11.11
CA ASP A 57 26.20 12.53 -11.77
C ASP A 57 25.46 13.63 -12.56
N GLU A 58 25.37 13.47 -13.89
CA GLU A 58 24.96 14.51 -14.86
C GLU A 58 23.58 15.13 -14.56
N ALA A 59 22.73 14.45 -13.77
CA ALA A 59 21.44 14.95 -13.32
C ALA A 59 21.55 16.16 -12.38
N SER A 60 22.61 16.23 -11.56
CA SER A 60 22.78 17.27 -10.53
C SER A 60 23.24 18.63 -11.09
N GLU A 61 23.98 18.63 -12.21
CA GLU A 61 24.49 19.87 -12.83
C GLU A 61 23.45 20.53 -13.75
N ALA A 62 22.52 19.77 -14.33
CA ALA A 62 21.53 20.28 -15.29
C ALA A 62 20.44 21.18 -14.66
N PHE A 63 20.20 21.09 -13.35
CA PHE A 63 19.10 21.76 -12.66
C PHE A 63 19.51 22.76 -11.56
N GLY A 64 20.80 23.11 -11.47
CA GLY A 64 21.29 24.23 -10.64
C GLY A 64 20.89 24.19 -9.17
N GLN A 65 21.06 23.06 -8.47
CA GLN A 65 20.60 22.90 -7.08
C GLN A 65 21.69 23.15 -6.03
N PRO A 66 21.49 24.11 -5.11
CA PRO A 66 22.02 24.06 -3.75
C PRO A 66 20.87 23.73 -2.77
N SER A 67 20.52 22.46 -2.56
CA SER A 67 19.66 22.09 -1.42
C SER A 67 19.77 20.60 -1.08
N PHE A 68 20.41 20.31 0.06
CA PHE A 68 20.49 18.99 0.72
C PHE A 68 21.38 17.91 0.10
N MET A 69 22.15 18.19 -0.96
CA MET A 69 23.10 17.24 -1.57
C MET A 69 22.44 15.92 -1.99
N LEU A 70 21.20 15.94 -2.45
CA LEU A 70 20.47 14.75 -2.89
C LEU A 70 20.92 14.30 -4.29
N LYS A 71 20.72 13.01 -4.61
CA LYS A 71 21.09 12.45 -5.92
C LYS A 71 20.10 12.72 -7.05
N GLY A 72 18.80 12.75 -6.75
CA GLY A 72 17.79 13.16 -7.73
C GLY A 72 17.58 14.67 -7.71
N ALA A 73 16.94 15.20 -8.75
CA ALA A 73 16.58 16.62 -8.86
C ALA A 73 15.72 17.14 -7.69
N ASP A 74 15.00 16.25 -7.01
CA ASP A 74 14.17 16.53 -5.84
C ASP A 74 14.16 15.34 -4.85
N ALA A 75 13.53 15.54 -3.68
CA ALA A 75 13.49 14.55 -2.61
C ALA A 75 12.82 13.23 -3.02
N SER A 76 11.74 13.28 -3.78
CA SER A 76 11.04 12.07 -4.21
C SER A 76 11.77 11.37 -5.34
N SER A 77 12.33 12.12 -6.29
CA SER A 77 13.17 11.58 -7.36
C SER A 77 14.33 10.78 -6.78
N THR A 78 14.95 11.27 -5.70
CA THR A 78 15.99 10.52 -4.97
C THR A 78 15.49 9.17 -4.43
N CYS A 79 14.26 9.10 -3.92
CA CYS A 79 13.66 7.84 -3.48
C CYS A 79 13.36 6.91 -4.68
N LEU A 80 12.78 7.47 -5.74
CA LEU A 80 12.30 6.70 -6.89
C LEU A 80 13.41 6.09 -7.75
N ILE A 81 14.66 6.56 -7.65
CA ILE A 81 15.84 5.89 -8.24
C ILE A 81 15.86 4.39 -7.89
N CYS A 82 15.47 4.03 -6.68
CA CYS A 82 15.42 2.64 -6.21
C CYS A 82 14.00 2.12 -5.98
N HIS A 83 13.03 3.00 -5.75
CA HIS A 83 11.66 2.61 -5.37
C HIS A 83 10.65 2.59 -6.51
N GLU A 84 11.00 3.12 -7.70
CA GLU A 84 10.28 2.78 -8.93
C GLU A 84 10.77 1.43 -9.45
N ALA A 85 9.83 0.57 -9.85
CA ALA A 85 10.14 -0.70 -10.48
C ALA A 85 11.02 -0.46 -11.72
N PRO A 86 12.04 -1.30 -11.98
CA PRO A 86 12.83 -1.20 -13.20
C PRO A 86 11.97 -1.49 -14.44
N ALA A 87 12.38 -0.95 -15.59
CA ALA A 87 11.73 -1.21 -16.86
C ALA A 87 11.60 -2.73 -17.14
N GLY A 88 10.46 -3.14 -17.70
CA GLY A 88 10.15 -4.55 -17.98
C GLY A 88 9.58 -5.34 -16.80
N LEU A 89 9.60 -4.80 -15.57
CA LEU A 89 9.01 -5.48 -14.41
C LEU A 89 7.48 -5.29 -14.34
N ASN A 90 6.74 -6.23 -14.93
CA ASN A 90 5.29 -6.21 -15.06
C ASN A 90 4.52 -6.94 -13.94
N GLN A 91 5.18 -7.24 -12.82
CA GLN A 91 4.60 -7.95 -11.68
C GLN A 91 5.03 -7.34 -10.35
N PRO A 92 4.21 -7.46 -9.29
CA PRO A 92 4.52 -6.90 -7.99
C PRO A 92 5.77 -7.57 -7.41
N ARG A 93 6.67 -6.76 -6.87
CA ARG A 93 7.92 -7.27 -6.31
C ARG A 93 8.45 -6.38 -5.19
N ASP A 94 8.89 -7.02 -4.12
CA ASP A 94 9.74 -6.41 -3.09
C ASP A 94 9.14 -5.12 -2.51
N HIS A 95 9.84 -4.00 -2.70
CA HIS A 95 9.58 -2.71 -2.07
C HIS A 95 9.19 -1.61 -3.06
N TYR A 96 8.99 -1.95 -4.34
CA TYR A 96 8.62 -0.96 -5.34
C TYR A 96 7.23 -0.41 -5.06
N VAL A 97 7.09 0.92 -5.09
CA VAL A 97 5.84 1.66 -4.82
C VAL A 97 5.34 2.40 -6.05
N ALA A 98 6.08 2.33 -7.15
CA ALA A 98 5.72 2.91 -8.43
C ALA A 98 6.09 1.93 -9.55
N SER A 99 5.20 1.77 -10.52
CA SER A 99 5.52 1.10 -11.78
C SER A 99 6.28 2.03 -12.72
N ASN A 100 7.24 1.48 -13.46
CA ASN A 100 7.98 2.24 -14.46
C ASN A 100 7.03 2.85 -15.51
N GLY A 101 7.24 4.13 -15.83
CA GLY A 101 6.44 4.84 -16.82
C GLY A 101 6.37 4.15 -18.19
N SER A 102 7.42 3.46 -18.63
CA SER A 102 7.42 2.74 -19.92
C SER A 102 6.39 1.60 -20.00
N LEU A 103 5.93 1.08 -18.86
CA LEU A 103 4.91 0.01 -18.79
C LEU A 103 3.48 0.55 -18.76
N LEU A 104 3.29 1.86 -18.55
CA LEU A 104 1.99 2.50 -18.35
C LEU A 104 1.36 2.96 -19.67
N THR A 105 1.34 2.10 -20.69
CA THR A 105 0.66 2.37 -21.96
C THR A 105 -0.87 2.31 -21.81
N PRO A 106 -1.65 2.83 -22.77
CA PRO A 106 -3.11 2.68 -22.77
C PRO A 106 -3.54 1.22 -22.58
N GLY A 107 -4.50 0.98 -21.69
CA GLY A 107 -5.01 -0.35 -21.35
C GLY A 107 -4.12 -1.19 -20.42
N MET A 108 -2.90 -0.75 -20.11
CA MET A 108 -1.99 -1.43 -19.19
C MET A 108 -2.03 -0.77 -17.79
N PRO A 109 -2.33 -1.53 -16.73
CA PRO A 109 -2.30 -1.02 -15.37
C PRO A 109 -0.89 -0.97 -14.76
N PRO A 110 -0.69 -0.15 -13.71
CA PRO A 110 0.42 -0.34 -12.79
C PRO A 110 0.46 -1.76 -12.20
N SER A 111 1.68 -2.26 -11.98
CA SER A 111 1.94 -3.65 -11.59
C SER A 111 2.23 -3.86 -10.10
N GLN A 112 2.56 -2.80 -9.33
CA GLN A 112 2.85 -2.93 -7.91
C GLN A 112 1.56 -2.92 -7.07
N LEU A 113 1.49 -3.81 -6.09
CA LEU A 113 0.29 -4.09 -5.29
C LEU A 113 0.59 -3.96 -3.80
N THR A 114 1.31 -2.91 -3.42
CA THR A 114 1.62 -2.63 -2.01
C THR A 114 0.35 -2.24 -1.24
N PRO A 115 0.24 -2.42 0.08
CA PRO A 115 -0.96 -1.99 0.82
C PRO A 115 -1.34 -0.51 0.64
N ALA A 116 -0.35 0.35 0.38
CA ALA A 116 -0.52 1.79 0.16
C ALA A 116 -0.86 2.15 -1.30
N GLY A 117 -0.58 1.27 -2.26
CA GLY A 117 -0.83 1.48 -3.68
C GLY A 117 0.38 1.91 -4.50
N ASP A 118 0.18 1.97 -5.81
CA ASP A 118 1.20 2.26 -6.83
C ASP A 118 1.02 3.68 -7.37
N PHE A 119 2.05 4.52 -7.26
CA PHE A 119 2.00 5.90 -7.77
C PHE A 119 1.74 5.99 -9.28
N GLY A 120 1.98 4.93 -10.05
CA GLY A 120 1.67 4.87 -11.47
C GLY A 120 0.19 5.15 -11.80
N TRP A 121 -0.73 4.97 -10.84
CA TRP A 121 -2.14 5.36 -11.02
C TRP A 121 -2.33 6.87 -11.26
N LEU A 122 -1.41 7.72 -10.77
CA LEU A 122 -1.42 9.16 -11.03
C LEU A 122 -1.23 9.51 -12.51
N LYS A 123 -0.62 8.60 -13.28
CA LYS A 123 -0.38 8.77 -14.72
C LYS A 123 -1.51 8.21 -15.58
N LYS A 124 -2.58 7.69 -14.97
CA LYS A 124 -3.71 7.09 -15.68
C LYS A 124 -4.89 8.05 -15.66
N THR A 125 -5.27 8.56 -16.83
CA THR A 125 -6.49 9.35 -17.00
C THR A 125 -7.48 8.56 -17.85
N TYR A 126 -8.73 8.49 -17.40
CA TYR A 126 -9.80 7.82 -18.12
C TYR A 126 -10.86 8.80 -18.56
N ARG A 127 -11.45 8.54 -19.74
CA ARG A 127 -12.56 9.30 -20.32
C ARG A 127 -13.59 8.32 -20.85
N TRP A 128 -14.87 8.65 -20.70
CA TRP A 128 -15.97 7.84 -21.23
C TRP A 128 -17.18 8.71 -21.53
N MET A 129 -18.07 8.17 -22.36
CA MET A 129 -19.35 8.78 -22.70
C MET A 129 -20.45 7.91 -22.09
N PRO A 130 -21.06 8.29 -20.95
CA PRO A 130 -22.22 7.59 -20.44
C PRO A 130 -23.37 7.60 -21.46
N SER A 131 -24.31 6.69 -21.29
CA SER A 131 -25.52 6.60 -22.08
C SER A 131 -26.29 7.92 -22.08
N GLU A 132 -26.95 8.16 -23.21
CA GLU A 132 -27.62 9.42 -23.52
C GLU A 132 -28.79 9.66 -22.57
N TRP A 133 -28.73 10.76 -21.82
CA TRP A 133 -29.84 11.24 -21.02
C TRP A 133 -30.42 12.49 -21.68
N GLN A 134 -31.70 12.44 -22.07
CA GLN A 134 -32.42 13.54 -22.72
C GLN A 134 -31.78 14.08 -24.01
N GLY A 135 -31.19 13.23 -24.85
CA GLY A 135 -30.61 13.68 -26.12
C GLY A 135 -29.22 14.32 -26.02
N GLN A 136 -28.65 14.39 -24.81
CA GLN A 136 -27.32 14.96 -24.57
C GLN A 136 -26.34 13.91 -24.08
N ARG A 137 -25.10 13.99 -24.59
CA ARG A 137 -23.95 13.21 -24.11
C ARG A 137 -22.89 14.17 -23.61
N TRP A 138 -22.44 13.97 -22.39
CA TRP A 138 -21.35 14.70 -21.79
C TRP A 138 -20.19 13.75 -21.56
N GLU A 139 -18.98 14.14 -21.97
CA GLU A 139 -17.79 13.35 -21.64
C GLU A 139 -17.56 13.41 -20.13
N GLU A 140 -17.48 12.24 -19.50
CA GLU A 140 -17.01 12.11 -18.13
C GLU A 140 -15.52 11.77 -18.13
N SER A 141 -14.84 12.16 -17.05
CA SER A 141 -13.41 11.89 -16.90
C SER A 141 -13.03 11.63 -15.45
N SER A 142 -12.00 10.80 -15.31
CA SER A 142 -11.33 10.42 -14.06
C SER A 142 -9.85 10.74 -14.27
N PRO A 143 -9.44 12.00 -14.01
CA PRO A 143 -8.06 12.47 -14.19
C PRO A 143 -7.09 11.81 -13.22
N GLY A 144 -5.88 11.51 -13.70
CA GLY A 144 -4.86 10.85 -12.90
C GLY A 144 -4.49 11.57 -11.59
N GLU A 145 -4.53 12.90 -11.56
CA GLU A 145 -4.29 13.68 -10.35
C GLU A 145 -5.27 13.35 -9.19
N ARG A 146 -6.44 12.78 -9.48
CA ARG A 146 -7.44 12.42 -8.44
C ARG A 146 -7.26 11.03 -7.85
N HIS A 147 -6.31 10.27 -8.38
CA HIS A 147 -6.08 8.87 -8.02
C HIS A 147 -5.16 8.72 -6.79
N GLY A 148 -4.53 9.78 -6.29
CA GLY A 148 -3.56 9.67 -5.20
C GLY A 148 -2.93 10.97 -4.76
N HIS A 149 -1.91 10.84 -3.90
CA HIS A 149 -1.05 11.93 -3.48
C HIS A 149 -0.03 12.25 -4.58
N ASN A 150 -0.21 13.37 -5.27
CA ASN A 150 0.67 13.84 -6.35
C ASN A 150 2.03 14.34 -5.80
N ILE A 151 2.93 13.40 -5.51
CA ILE A 151 4.31 13.73 -5.12
C ILE A 151 5.02 14.47 -6.26
N VAL A 152 5.85 15.45 -5.90
CA VAL A 152 6.76 16.10 -6.83
C VAL A 152 7.98 15.20 -7.00
N ALA A 153 8.12 14.62 -8.19
CA ALA A 153 9.27 13.83 -8.63
C ALA A 153 9.48 14.05 -10.14
N LEU A 154 10.11 15.17 -10.50
CA LEU A 154 10.09 15.68 -11.87
C LEU A 154 10.81 14.76 -12.87
N GLU A 155 11.92 14.15 -12.45
CA GLU A 155 12.67 13.18 -13.28
C GLU A 155 11.83 11.95 -13.65
N PHE A 156 10.85 11.62 -12.81
CA PHE A 156 9.95 10.48 -12.99
C PHE A 156 8.59 10.90 -13.57
N GLY A 157 8.41 12.18 -13.93
CA GLY A 157 7.17 12.71 -14.49
C GLY A 157 5.99 12.72 -13.51
N TYR A 158 6.26 12.80 -12.20
CA TYR A 158 5.22 13.06 -11.19
C TYR A 158 5.19 14.56 -10.88
N MET A 159 4.05 15.16 -11.18
CA MET A 159 3.80 16.60 -11.07
C MET A 159 2.89 16.88 -9.88
N PRO A 160 2.94 18.08 -9.26
CA PRO A 160 2.04 18.43 -8.17
C PRO A 160 0.57 18.48 -8.63
N ASP A 161 -0.35 18.29 -7.70
CA ASP A 161 -1.80 18.40 -7.93
C ASP A 161 -2.16 19.85 -8.33
N GLY A 162 -2.73 20.02 -9.52
CA GLY A 162 -3.16 21.32 -10.05
C GLY A 162 -4.53 21.77 -9.58
N ARG A 163 -5.35 20.86 -9.04
CA ARG A 163 -6.70 21.14 -8.54
C ARG A 163 -6.71 21.38 -7.04
N ASN A 164 -6.11 20.48 -6.26
CA ASN A 164 -5.95 20.65 -4.82
C ASN A 164 -4.57 21.21 -4.52
N THR A 165 -4.43 22.53 -4.60
CA THR A 165 -3.14 23.20 -4.39
C THR A 165 -2.64 23.12 -2.93
N VAL A 166 -3.51 22.73 -2.00
CA VAL A 166 -3.20 22.42 -0.60
C VAL A 166 -3.95 21.16 -0.16
N ALA A 167 -3.45 20.50 0.89
CA ALA A 167 -4.10 19.36 1.52
C ALA A 167 -5.53 19.72 1.94
N PRO A 168 -6.56 18.96 1.52
CA PRO A 168 -7.92 19.20 1.97
C PRO A 168 -8.02 19.17 3.50
N GLY A 169 -8.70 20.16 4.07
CA GLY A 169 -8.82 20.33 5.52
C GLY A 169 -7.54 20.81 6.23
N GLY A 170 -6.46 21.09 5.50
CA GLY A 170 -5.21 21.60 6.06
C GLY A 170 -4.58 22.67 5.17
N THR A 171 -3.27 22.87 5.34
CA THR A 171 -2.51 23.94 4.67
C THR A 171 -1.25 23.45 3.99
N TYR A 172 -0.96 22.15 4.03
CA TYR A 172 0.24 21.60 3.41
C TYR A 172 0.18 21.76 1.88
N PRO A 173 1.14 22.43 1.23
CA PRO A 173 1.05 22.76 -0.19
C PRO A 173 1.36 21.55 -1.09
N SER A 174 0.57 21.34 -2.14
CA SER A 174 0.77 20.21 -3.08
C SER A 174 2.10 20.32 -3.83
N GLN A 175 2.58 21.54 -4.09
CA GLN A 175 3.85 21.81 -4.76
C GLN A 175 5.09 21.43 -3.93
N ALA A 176 4.94 21.23 -2.62
CA ALA A 176 6.03 20.77 -1.77
C ALA A 176 5.90 19.29 -1.37
N LEU A 177 4.81 18.63 -1.78
CA LEU A 177 4.55 17.25 -1.40
C LEU A 177 5.60 16.32 -2.02
N SER A 178 6.35 15.64 -1.16
CA SER A 178 7.41 14.71 -1.49
C SER A 178 7.30 13.42 -0.67
N CYS A 179 8.10 12.41 -0.99
CA CYS A 179 8.23 11.23 -0.14
C CYS A 179 8.61 11.59 1.31
N THR A 180 9.43 12.63 1.48
CA THR A 180 9.92 13.09 2.80
C THR A 180 8.97 14.01 3.54
N SER A 181 7.83 14.37 2.96
CA SER A 181 6.79 15.11 3.68
C SER A 181 6.09 14.26 4.73
N CYS A 182 6.08 12.94 4.51
CA CYS A 182 5.37 11.96 5.34
C CYS A 182 6.33 10.94 5.96
N HIS A 183 7.37 10.56 5.22
CA HIS A 183 8.41 9.68 5.74
C HIS A 183 9.57 10.49 6.30
N ASP A 184 10.12 10.02 7.42
CA ASP A 184 11.38 10.52 7.95
C ASP A 184 12.53 9.70 7.33
N PRO A 185 13.30 10.28 6.39
CA PRO A 185 14.36 9.57 5.68
C PRO A 185 15.55 9.20 6.58
N HIS A 186 15.69 9.85 7.74
CA HIS A 186 16.72 9.53 8.73
C HIS A 186 16.22 8.56 9.80
N GLY A 187 14.91 8.31 9.85
CA GLY A 187 14.28 7.37 10.74
C GLY A 187 14.55 7.68 12.21
N ASP A 188 14.52 8.93 12.62
CA ASP A 188 14.80 9.38 13.99
C ASP A 188 13.79 8.80 14.99
N TYR A 189 12.56 8.49 14.56
CA TYR A 189 11.52 7.91 15.41
C TYR A 189 11.75 6.42 15.69
N LYS A 190 11.88 6.09 16.98
CA LYS A 190 12.17 4.73 17.47
C LYS A 190 11.14 4.25 18.47
N ARG A 191 10.85 2.94 18.43
CA ARG A 191 9.98 2.25 19.39
C ARG A 191 10.76 1.43 20.40
N PHE A 192 10.41 1.59 21.67
CA PHE A 192 10.97 0.88 22.81
C PHE A 192 10.13 -0.38 23.20
N PRO A 193 10.64 -1.26 24.08
CA PRO A 193 9.93 -2.46 24.54
C PRO A 193 8.55 -2.20 25.13
N ASN A 194 8.38 -1.07 25.81
CA ASN A 194 7.12 -0.64 26.41
C ASN A 194 6.14 0.00 25.39
N GLY A 195 6.47 -0.03 24.10
CA GLY A 195 5.63 0.54 23.04
C GLY A 195 5.78 2.04 22.83
N ILE A 196 6.48 2.76 23.72
CA ILE A 196 6.69 4.21 23.60
C ILE A 196 7.53 4.51 22.35
N VAL A 197 7.11 5.53 21.62
CA VAL A 197 7.86 6.12 20.51
C VAL A 197 8.57 7.38 21.01
N VAL A 198 9.85 7.52 20.65
CA VAL A 198 10.62 8.74 20.91
C VAL A 198 11.42 9.12 19.66
N GLU A 199 11.65 10.42 19.50
CA GLU A 199 12.61 10.97 18.56
C GLU A 199 14.02 10.75 19.12
N ARG A 200 14.90 10.09 18.36
CA ARG A 200 16.30 9.75 18.71
C ARG A 200 16.44 8.81 19.93
N GLY A 201 15.97 7.58 19.75
CA GLY A 201 16.17 6.49 20.73
C GLY A 201 17.53 5.77 20.62
N ASN A 202 17.64 4.63 21.33
CA ASN A 202 18.76 3.69 21.19
C ASN A 202 18.94 3.28 19.72
N ALA A 203 20.14 2.76 19.38
CA ALA A 203 20.39 2.22 18.05
C ALA A 203 19.30 1.21 17.63
N ALA A 204 18.81 1.35 16.40
CA ALA A 204 17.78 0.47 15.86
C ALA A 204 18.37 -0.91 15.54
N ALA A 205 17.74 -1.96 16.04
CA ALA A 205 18.08 -3.34 15.71
C ALA A 205 17.52 -3.76 14.34
N GLY A 206 16.45 -3.07 13.88
CA GLY A 206 15.83 -3.29 12.59
C GLY A 206 14.58 -2.44 12.41
N SER A 207 13.89 -2.64 11.28
CA SER A 207 12.54 -2.09 11.05
C SER A 207 11.57 -2.65 12.09
N GLY A 208 10.67 -1.83 12.64
CA GLY A 208 9.56 -2.29 13.48
C GLY A 208 8.29 -2.62 12.69
N SER A 209 8.34 -2.63 11.36
CA SER A 209 7.15 -2.71 10.49
C SER A 209 6.65 -4.12 10.22
N TYR A 210 7.49 -5.15 10.32
CA TYR A 210 7.17 -6.48 9.79
C TYR A 210 6.79 -7.46 10.89
N ASN A 211 5.94 -8.43 10.56
CA ASN A 211 5.60 -9.53 11.45
C ASN A 211 6.82 -10.38 11.83
N THR A 212 7.83 -10.43 10.97
CA THR A 212 9.13 -11.09 11.20
C THR A 212 10.20 -10.17 11.80
N SER A 213 9.91 -8.88 12.00
CA SER A 213 10.86 -7.94 12.57
C SER A 213 11.32 -8.36 13.97
N GLN A 214 12.51 -7.94 14.36
CA GLN A 214 12.99 -8.08 15.73
C GLN A 214 12.07 -7.36 16.73
N ILE A 215 12.13 -7.78 17.98
CA ILE A 215 11.44 -7.13 19.11
C ILE A 215 12.47 -6.21 19.77
N PRO A 216 12.13 -4.94 20.10
CA PRO A 216 13.04 -4.07 20.83
C PRO A 216 13.39 -4.67 22.20
N THR A 217 14.60 -4.38 22.69
CA THR A 217 15.11 -4.81 24.00
C THR A 217 15.43 -3.59 24.86
N ALA A 218 15.88 -3.80 26.10
CA ALA A 218 16.31 -2.70 26.97
C ALA A 218 17.47 -1.87 26.38
N THR A 219 18.30 -2.47 25.52
CA THR A 219 19.51 -1.84 24.96
C THR A 219 19.39 -1.50 23.48
N ARG A 220 18.34 -1.96 22.78
CA ARG A 220 18.11 -1.67 21.36
C ARG A 220 16.66 -1.35 21.07
N SER A 221 16.45 -0.32 20.27
CA SER A 221 15.12 0.05 19.76
C SER A 221 14.84 -0.63 18.42
N VAL A 222 13.64 -0.43 17.87
CA VAL A 222 13.34 -0.69 16.46
C VAL A 222 12.81 0.58 15.81
N GLY A 223 12.94 0.71 14.49
CA GLY A 223 12.30 1.81 13.75
C GLY A 223 10.77 1.74 13.83
N VAL A 224 10.10 2.88 13.69
CA VAL A 224 8.63 2.93 13.60
C VAL A 224 8.10 2.33 12.30
N TYR A 225 6.78 2.13 12.24
CA TYR A 225 6.11 1.61 11.05
C TYR A 225 6.43 2.48 9.84
N ARG A 226 7.01 1.86 8.81
CA ARG A 226 7.38 2.45 7.50
C ARG A 226 8.24 3.72 7.57
N LEU A 227 8.95 3.95 8.67
CA LEU A 227 9.69 5.19 8.92
C LEU A 227 8.79 6.43 8.75
N LEU A 228 7.50 6.30 9.06
CA LEU A 228 6.61 7.44 9.05
C LEU A 228 7.08 8.44 10.09
N ALA A 229 7.10 9.70 9.72
CA ALA A 229 7.43 10.80 10.59
C ALA A 229 6.46 10.86 11.78
N GLY A 230 6.95 11.32 12.92
CA GLY A 230 6.18 11.39 14.16
C GLY A 230 5.98 12.80 14.66
N LYS A 231 5.47 12.89 15.89
CA LYS A 231 5.26 14.16 16.58
C LYS A 231 6.55 14.99 16.61
N GLY A 232 6.44 16.29 16.30
CA GLY A 232 7.56 17.22 16.20
C GLY A 232 8.25 17.25 14.83
N TYR A 233 7.92 16.33 13.92
CA TYR A 233 8.50 16.35 12.58
C TYR A 233 8.01 17.57 11.80
N ARG A 234 8.93 18.26 11.14
CA ARG A 234 8.63 19.33 10.20
C ARG A 234 9.27 19.03 8.85
N PRO A 235 8.47 18.77 7.81
CA PRO A 235 8.99 18.63 6.46
C PRO A 235 9.83 19.86 6.07
N LYS A 236 11.04 19.63 5.57
CA LYS A 236 11.97 20.71 5.18
C LYS A 236 11.74 21.23 3.77
N ASP A 237 10.94 20.51 2.99
CA ASP A 237 10.52 20.84 1.62
C ASP A 237 9.50 21.98 1.56
N ALA A 238 8.85 22.30 2.69
CA ALA A 238 7.85 23.37 2.77
C ALA A 238 8.16 24.35 3.92
N ALA A 239 8.37 25.62 3.59
CA ALA A 239 8.48 26.66 4.61
C ALA A 239 7.11 26.95 5.25
N GLY A 240 7.07 27.16 6.57
CA GLY A 240 5.87 27.58 7.27
C GLY A 240 4.81 26.49 7.53
N VAL A 241 5.11 25.23 7.21
CA VAL A 241 4.23 24.11 7.57
C VAL A 241 4.33 23.80 9.06
N GLN A 242 3.20 23.45 9.66
CA GLN A 242 3.12 23.05 11.06
C GLN A 242 3.85 21.72 11.26
N GLU A 243 4.40 21.55 12.46
CA GLU A 243 4.94 20.27 12.87
C GLU A 243 3.82 19.24 13.10
N PHE A 244 4.17 17.97 12.93
CA PHE A 244 3.27 16.86 13.22
C PHE A 244 2.93 16.86 14.71
N LEU A 245 1.66 16.63 15.02
CA LEU A 245 1.12 16.58 16.38
C LEU A 245 0.91 15.15 16.88
N ALA A 246 0.72 14.20 15.95
CA ALA A 246 0.52 12.79 16.24
C ALA A 246 1.78 11.96 15.99
N ASP A 247 2.00 10.96 16.84
CA ASP A 247 3.04 9.95 16.67
C ASP A 247 2.80 9.05 15.45
N PRO A 248 3.82 8.35 14.94
CA PRO A 248 3.66 7.35 13.90
C PRO A 248 2.67 6.27 14.36
N PRO A 249 1.79 5.77 13.49
CA PRO A 249 0.76 4.83 13.86
C PRO A 249 1.35 3.48 14.29
N ALA A 250 0.67 2.82 15.23
CA ALA A 250 0.97 1.44 15.58
C ALA A 250 0.41 0.51 14.50
N ALA A 251 1.29 -0.11 13.72
CA ALA A 251 0.89 -1.07 12.70
C ALA A 251 1.99 -2.09 12.41
N VAL A 252 1.59 -3.24 11.89
CA VAL A 252 2.48 -4.31 11.42
C VAL A 252 2.00 -4.82 10.07
N ALA A 253 2.90 -4.88 9.10
CA ALA A 253 2.67 -5.48 7.80
C ALA A 253 3.26 -6.90 7.74
N PRO A 254 2.73 -7.79 6.91
CA PRO A 254 3.44 -9.02 6.57
C PRO A 254 4.74 -8.67 5.83
N ALA A 255 5.80 -9.46 6.02
CA ALA A 255 7.06 -9.25 5.31
C ALA A 255 6.89 -9.30 3.77
N SER A 256 6.03 -10.20 3.28
CA SER A 256 5.65 -10.28 1.86
C SER A 256 4.33 -9.54 1.63
N TYR A 257 4.42 -8.23 1.41
CA TYR A 257 3.26 -7.35 1.28
C TYR A 257 2.96 -6.88 -0.15
N ASN A 258 3.96 -6.85 -1.04
CA ASN A 258 3.76 -6.43 -2.43
C ASN A 258 3.46 -7.65 -3.30
N ARG A 259 2.18 -8.00 -3.40
CA ARG A 259 1.73 -9.24 -4.06
C ARG A 259 0.28 -9.16 -4.50
N SER A 260 -0.06 -10.05 -5.43
CA SER A 260 -1.45 -10.34 -5.81
C SER A 260 -2.24 -10.91 -4.63
N GLU A 261 -3.49 -10.47 -4.50
CA GLU A 261 -4.46 -11.00 -3.52
C GLU A 261 -5.40 -12.05 -4.11
N ARG A 262 -5.12 -12.56 -5.31
CA ARG A 262 -5.91 -13.59 -6.01
C ARG A 262 -6.14 -14.88 -5.20
N ALA A 263 -5.23 -15.17 -4.27
CA ALA A 263 -5.28 -16.37 -3.43
C ALA A 263 -5.60 -16.07 -1.96
N ALA A 264 -5.07 -14.98 -1.43
CA ALA A 264 -5.28 -14.55 -0.05
C ALA A 264 -4.96 -13.07 0.10
N ASP A 265 -5.67 -12.42 1.00
CA ASP A 265 -5.46 -11.02 1.37
C ASP A 265 -4.07 -10.75 1.93
N THR A 266 -3.56 -9.54 1.67
CA THR A 266 -2.41 -8.99 2.39
C THR A 266 -2.93 -8.24 3.61
N ARG A 267 -2.93 -8.91 4.77
CA ARG A 267 -3.43 -8.36 6.02
C ARG A 267 -2.36 -7.54 6.72
N VAL A 268 -2.46 -6.22 6.59
CA VAL A 268 -1.77 -5.29 7.50
C VAL A 268 -2.59 -5.23 8.79
N ALA A 269 -1.95 -5.48 9.93
CA ALA A 269 -2.52 -5.28 11.24
C ALA A 269 -2.37 -3.80 11.62
N TYR A 270 -3.43 -3.03 11.39
CA TYR A 270 -3.54 -1.66 11.86
C TYR A 270 -3.94 -1.67 13.33
N GLY A 271 -3.08 -1.18 14.21
CA GLY A 271 -3.28 -1.19 15.65
C GLY A 271 -4.06 0.04 16.11
N SER A 272 -3.44 1.21 16.02
CA SER A 272 -4.07 2.49 16.36
C SER A 272 -3.32 3.68 15.76
N GLY A 273 -3.97 4.85 15.76
CA GLY A 273 -3.34 6.14 15.46
C GLY A 273 -3.21 6.47 13.97
N MET A 274 -3.69 5.62 13.06
CA MET A 274 -3.56 5.82 11.62
C MET A 274 -4.29 7.08 11.15
N SER A 275 -5.51 7.30 11.66
CA SER A 275 -6.28 8.49 11.29
C SER A 275 -5.69 9.75 11.90
N GLU A 276 -5.33 9.71 13.18
CA GLU A 276 -4.68 10.82 13.88
C GLU A 276 -3.38 11.23 13.17
N TRP A 277 -2.63 10.27 12.63
CA TRP A 277 -1.43 10.54 11.85
C TRP A 277 -1.75 11.20 10.51
N CYS A 278 -2.78 10.76 9.78
CA CYS A 278 -3.24 11.44 8.56
C CYS A 278 -3.69 12.90 8.84
N LEU A 279 -4.28 13.14 10.02
CA LEU A 279 -4.74 14.47 10.43
C LEU A 279 -3.58 15.46 10.72
N ASN A 280 -2.32 15.01 10.76
CA ASN A 280 -1.17 15.92 10.82
C ASN A 280 -1.18 16.93 9.65
N CYS A 281 -1.62 16.50 8.46
CA CYS A 281 -1.74 17.36 7.27
C CYS A 281 -3.19 17.67 6.89
N HIS A 282 -4.16 16.86 7.34
CA HIS A 282 -5.58 16.92 6.94
C HIS A 282 -6.51 17.32 8.10
N GLN A 283 -6.15 18.35 8.85
CA GLN A 283 -6.68 18.68 10.18
C GLN A 283 -8.21 18.79 10.28
N GLN A 284 -8.90 19.23 9.22
CA GLN A 284 -10.34 19.52 9.21
C GLN A 284 -11.16 18.57 8.31
N ILE A 285 -10.63 17.40 7.93
CA ILE A 285 -11.41 16.43 7.14
C ILE A 285 -12.50 15.74 7.98
N HIS A 286 -12.32 15.62 9.29
CA HIS A 286 -13.31 15.06 10.21
C HIS A 286 -13.39 15.90 11.49
N GLY A 287 -14.50 16.61 11.71
CA GLY A 287 -14.77 17.25 12.99
C GLY A 287 -15.05 16.17 14.03
N SER A 288 -14.09 15.91 14.92
CA SER A 288 -14.26 15.02 16.08
C SER A 288 -15.41 15.54 16.95
N GLY A 289 -16.61 14.98 16.75
CA GLY A 289 -17.75 15.10 17.67
C GLY A 289 -18.94 15.97 17.25
N SER A 290 -18.91 16.69 16.12
CA SER A 290 -20.08 17.50 15.69
C SER A 290 -20.24 17.75 14.18
N GLY A 291 -19.33 17.27 13.33
CA GLY A 291 -19.42 17.44 11.88
C GLY A 291 -20.19 16.31 11.18
N LEU A 292 -20.86 16.61 10.07
CA LEU A 292 -21.55 15.63 9.21
C LEU A 292 -20.59 14.71 8.40
N GLY A 293 -19.33 14.55 8.84
CA GLY A 293 -18.34 13.70 8.19
C GLY A 293 -18.45 12.24 8.65
N HIS A 294 -18.04 11.29 7.80
CA HIS A 294 -17.98 9.88 8.19
C HIS A 294 -16.96 9.69 9.34
N PRO A 295 -17.28 8.97 10.41
CA PRO A 295 -16.39 8.85 11.57
C PRO A 295 -15.11 8.07 11.24
N THR A 296 -13.96 8.55 11.74
CA THR A 296 -12.64 7.91 11.65
C THR A 296 -11.81 8.20 12.92
N GLY A 297 -10.86 7.32 13.25
CA GLY A 297 -9.89 7.48 14.34
C GLY A 297 -10.30 6.78 15.64
N ARG A 298 -9.58 7.07 16.74
CA ARG A 298 -9.69 6.37 18.02
C ARG A 298 -11.09 6.39 18.64
N GLY A 299 -11.88 7.42 18.32
CA GLY A 299 -13.27 7.55 18.74
C GLY A 299 -14.29 6.80 17.86
N ALA A 300 -13.92 6.44 16.63
CA ALA A 300 -14.81 5.84 15.63
C ALA A 300 -14.92 4.32 15.78
N ARG A 301 -15.43 3.88 16.94
CA ARG A 301 -15.51 2.45 17.28
C ARG A 301 -16.54 1.70 16.43
N LEU A 302 -16.15 0.51 15.97
CA LEU A 302 -17.02 -0.47 15.32
C LEU A 302 -17.72 -1.30 16.41
N THR A 303 -18.93 -0.89 16.79
CA THR A 303 -19.71 -1.54 17.85
C THR A 303 -21.09 -1.99 17.38
N GLY A 304 -21.70 -2.92 18.14
CA GLY A 304 -23.09 -3.33 17.94
C GLY A 304 -23.36 -3.86 16.52
N GLN A 305 -24.40 -3.32 15.88
CA GLN A 305 -24.84 -3.78 14.57
C GLN A 305 -23.77 -3.62 13.47
N ILE A 306 -22.96 -2.57 13.52
CA ILE A 306 -21.93 -2.33 12.49
C ILE A 306 -20.85 -3.43 12.53
N ALA A 307 -20.42 -3.84 13.73
CA ALA A 307 -19.48 -4.95 13.90
C ALA A 307 -20.09 -6.28 13.45
N ALA A 308 -21.36 -6.52 13.80
CA ALA A 308 -22.08 -7.72 13.37
C ALA A 308 -22.21 -7.78 11.84
N ASN A 309 -22.57 -6.66 11.21
CA ASN A 309 -22.63 -6.51 9.76
C ASN A 309 -21.29 -6.79 9.09
N TYR A 310 -20.20 -6.21 9.60
CA TYR A 310 -18.85 -6.47 9.09
C TYR A 310 -18.56 -7.97 9.07
N ASN A 311 -18.87 -8.68 10.15
CA ASN A 311 -18.59 -10.10 10.24
C ASN A 311 -19.50 -10.97 9.36
N ALA A 312 -20.76 -10.56 9.21
CA ALA A 312 -21.78 -11.28 8.46
C ALA A 312 -21.66 -11.07 6.94
N TYR A 313 -21.26 -9.89 6.49
CA TYR A 313 -21.26 -9.54 5.07
C TYR A 313 -20.17 -10.28 4.28
N VAL A 314 -20.59 -11.12 3.34
CA VAL A 314 -19.70 -11.82 2.38
C VAL A 314 -19.68 -11.09 1.04
N GLY A 315 -20.84 -10.63 0.58
CA GLY A 315 -21.03 -9.91 -0.68
C GLY A 315 -22.48 -9.46 -0.81
N SER A 316 -22.82 -8.75 -1.89
CA SER A 316 -24.17 -8.20 -2.04
C SER A 316 -25.24 -9.29 -1.99
N GLY A 317 -26.21 -9.13 -1.09
CA GLY A 317 -27.29 -10.10 -0.85
C GLY A 317 -26.88 -11.35 -0.04
N ASN A 318 -25.64 -11.42 0.47
CA ASN A 318 -25.17 -12.54 1.29
C ASN A 318 -24.55 -12.07 2.61
N ILE A 319 -25.29 -12.27 3.71
CA ILE A 319 -24.91 -11.90 5.08
C ILE A 319 -24.71 -13.12 6.00
N ASN A 320 -24.28 -14.25 5.45
CA ASN A 320 -24.09 -15.50 6.21
C ASN A 320 -22.63 -15.74 6.62
N GLY A 321 -21.79 -14.71 6.59
CA GLY A 321 -20.38 -14.77 6.96
C GLY A 321 -20.17 -15.01 8.45
N ALA A 322 -18.95 -15.44 8.79
CA ALA A 322 -18.54 -15.71 10.16
C ALA A 322 -17.35 -14.84 10.57
N PRO A 323 -17.28 -14.37 11.84
CA PRO A 323 -16.18 -13.54 12.32
C PRO A 323 -14.78 -14.14 12.08
N ALA A 324 -14.63 -15.46 12.05
CA ALA A 324 -13.33 -16.12 11.86
C ALA A 324 -12.70 -15.86 10.47
N GLU A 325 -13.51 -15.55 9.46
CA GLU A 325 -13.08 -15.43 8.05
C GLU A 325 -13.43 -14.09 7.40
N ALA A 326 -14.02 -13.18 8.19
CA ALA A 326 -14.67 -11.97 7.67
C ALA A 326 -13.72 -10.84 7.27
N TYR A 327 -12.41 -10.93 7.57
CA TYR A 327 -11.46 -9.89 7.17
C TYR A 327 -11.38 -9.73 5.65
N THR A 328 -11.36 -8.48 5.19
CA THR A 328 -10.96 -8.13 3.83
C THR A 328 -10.01 -6.94 3.83
N SER A 329 -8.90 -7.00 3.08
CA SER A 329 -7.99 -5.86 2.90
C SER A 329 -8.58 -4.73 2.03
N MET A 330 -9.75 -4.97 1.42
CA MET A 330 -10.52 -3.95 0.71
C MET A 330 -11.28 -3.01 1.64
N VAL A 331 -11.58 -3.45 2.86
CA VAL A 331 -12.24 -2.66 3.91
C VAL A 331 -11.57 -2.98 5.26
N PRO A 332 -10.28 -2.65 5.44
CA PRO A 332 -9.57 -2.96 6.68
C PRO A 332 -10.06 -2.07 7.83
N PHE A 333 -9.79 -2.47 9.06
CA PHE A 333 -10.11 -1.72 10.27
C PHE A 333 -8.89 -1.64 11.19
N GLU A 334 -8.89 -0.67 12.10
CA GLU A 334 -7.95 -0.64 13.23
C GLU A 334 -8.41 -1.58 14.32
N MET A 335 -7.50 -2.37 14.88
CA MET A 335 -7.79 -3.35 15.93
C MET A 335 -8.00 -2.69 17.31
N GLY A 336 -7.57 -1.43 17.46
CA GLY A 336 -7.68 -0.65 18.69
C GLY A 336 -6.68 -1.09 19.77
N THR A 337 -5.47 -1.50 19.37
CA THR A 337 -4.42 -1.96 20.29
C THR A 337 -3.04 -1.50 19.83
N ASP A 338 -2.19 -1.19 20.80
CA ASP A 338 -0.76 -0.90 20.60
C ASP A 338 0.11 -2.12 20.99
N ASP A 339 -0.51 -3.27 21.27
CA ASP A 339 0.21 -4.52 21.57
C ASP A 339 0.77 -5.14 20.28
N TYR A 340 2.07 -4.92 20.05
CA TYR A 340 2.77 -5.45 18.88
C TYR A 340 2.85 -6.98 18.84
N ALA A 341 2.70 -7.72 19.94
CA ALA A 341 2.62 -9.17 19.88
C ALA A 341 1.32 -9.60 19.20
N VAL A 342 0.20 -8.97 19.58
CA VAL A 342 -1.10 -9.16 18.91
C VAL A 342 -1.02 -8.74 17.45
N LEU A 343 -0.48 -7.56 17.14
CA LEU A 343 -0.37 -7.08 15.76
C LEU A 343 0.50 -7.99 14.88
N LYS A 344 1.64 -8.48 15.41
CA LYS A 344 2.52 -9.40 14.67
C LYS A 344 1.83 -10.73 14.36
N SER A 345 1.02 -11.26 15.27
CA SER A 345 0.27 -12.50 15.03
C SER A 345 -0.88 -12.31 14.04
N ALA A 346 -1.49 -11.13 13.99
CA ALA A 346 -2.56 -10.81 13.05
C ALA A 346 -2.07 -10.46 11.64
N ALA A 347 -0.85 -9.92 11.50
CA ALA A 347 -0.30 -9.51 10.20
C ALA A 347 0.22 -10.71 9.40
N ASN A 348 -0.43 -11.01 8.28
CA ASN A 348 -0.11 -12.17 7.44
C ASN A 348 -0.49 -11.94 5.96
N SER A 349 0.00 -12.83 5.09
CA SER A 349 -0.26 -12.79 3.64
C SER A 349 -0.61 -14.16 3.05
N ASP A 350 -0.74 -15.18 3.89
CA ASP A 350 -1.02 -16.57 3.52
C ASP A 350 -2.47 -16.98 3.77
N GLY A 351 -3.29 -16.07 4.32
CA GLY A 351 -4.68 -16.34 4.66
C GLY A 351 -4.89 -17.11 5.97
N SER A 352 -3.84 -17.38 6.76
CA SER A 352 -3.94 -18.07 8.06
C SER A 352 -4.71 -17.28 9.13
N TYR A 353 -4.70 -15.95 9.08
CA TYR A 353 -5.42 -15.09 10.02
C TYR A 353 -6.43 -14.15 9.34
N ARG A 354 -7.69 -14.59 9.26
CA ARG A 354 -8.79 -13.88 8.57
C ARG A 354 -9.89 -13.35 9.49
N ARG A 355 -9.61 -13.27 10.80
CA ARG A 355 -10.57 -12.79 11.80
C ARG A 355 -11.02 -11.35 11.52
N GLY A 356 -12.32 -11.13 11.46
CA GLY A 356 -12.96 -9.83 11.36
C GLY A 356 -12.97 -9.07 12.67
N VAL A 357 -14.02 -8.28 12.89
CA VAL A 357 -14.16 -7.40 14.05
C VAL A 357 -14.50 -8.24 15.28
N GLU A 358 -13.60 -8.28 16.26
CA GLU A 358 -13.85 -8.99 17.52
C GLU A 358 -14.80 -8.18 18.41
N GLY A 359 -15.63 -8.89 19.20
CA GLY A 359 -16.52 -8.26 20.17
C GLY A 359 -15.73 -7.60 21.31
N GLY A 360 -16.22 -6.48 21.83
CA GLY A 360 -15.58 -5.74 22.94
C GLY A 360 -15.28 -4.27 22.67
N GLY A 361 -15.52 -3.81 21.43
CA GLY A 361 -15.56 -2.40 21.08
C GLY A 361 -14.20 -1.71 20.95
N SER A 362 -13.10 -2.44 20.89
CA SER A 362 -11.79 -1.88 20.52
C SER A 362 -11.65 -1.54 19.03
N PRO A 363 -12.21 -2.30 18.07
CA PRO A 363 -11.94 -2.03 16.66
C PRO A 363 -12.51 -0.69 16.20
N GLN A 364 -11.83 -0.02 15.29
CA GLN A 364 -12.10 1.35 14.86
C GLN A 364 -12.10 1.47 13.33
N VAL A 365 -12.88 2.42 12.82
CA VAL A 365 -12.77 2.87 11.43
C VAL A 365 -11.57 3.82 11.34
N MET A 366 -10.74 3.64 10.33
CA MET A 366 -9.62 4.55 10.04
C MET A 366 -9.74 5.17 8.66
N CYS A 367 -9.01 6.25 8.39
CA CYS A 367 -8.97 6.86 7.05
C CYS A 367 -8.63 5.81 5.96
N LEU A 368 -7.68 4.90 6.26
CA LEU A 368 -7.28 3.84 5.33
C LEU A 368 -8.28 2.66 5.24
N THR A 369 -9.41 2.69 5.95
CA THR A 369 -10.51 1.73 5.75
C THR A 369 -11.08 1.86 4.34
N CYS A 370 -11.19 3.10 3.84
CA CYS A 370 -11.69 3.38 2.50
C CYS A 370 -10.58 3.83 1.54
N HIS A 371 -9.55 4.51 2.04
CA HIS A 371 -8.49 5.07 1.20
C HIS A 371 -7.24 4.19 1.16
N ARG A 372 -6.45 4.35 0.10
CA ARG A 372 -5.07 3.87 0.01
C ARG A 372 -4.11 5.05 0.21
N ALA A 373 -3.02 4.81 0.93
CA ALA A 373 -2.15 5.90 1.41
C ALA A 373 -1.35 6.60 0.31
N HIS A 374 -0.92 5.89 -0.75
CA HIS A 374 -0.20 6.50 -1.88
C HIS A 374 -1.16 6.88 -3.00
N ALA A 375 -1.75 5.87 -3.65
CA ALA A 375 -2.65 6.02 -4.78
C ALA A 375 -3.52 4.76 -4.99
N SER A 376 -4.61 4.89 -5.73
CA SER A 376 -5.44 3.78 -6.19
C SER A 376 -5.93 4.06 -7.61
N GLY A 377 -6.55 3.09 -8.28
CA GLY A 377 -7.11 3.33 -9.62
C GLY A 377 -8.43 4.10 -9.65
N TRP A 378 -8.85 4.71 -8.52
CA TRP A 378 -10.16 5.33 -8.34
C TRP A 378 -10.03 6.77 -7.84
N ASP A 379 -10.93 7.64 -8.31
CA ASP A 379 -11.03 9.02 -7.83
C ASP A 379 -11.18 9.06 -6.31
N GLY A 380 -10.50 10.02 -5.68
CA GLY A 380 -10.47 10.14 -4.22
C GLY A 380 -9.65 9.05 -3.53
N MET A 381 -8.72 8.40 -4.26
CA MET A 381 -7.78 7.39 -3.74
C MET A 381 -8.45 6.25 -2.95
N THR A 382 -9.69 5.92 -3.29
CA THR A 382 -10.50 4.91 -2.62
C THR A 382 -10.07 3.50 -3.02
N ARG A 383 -10.33 2.50 -2.16
CA ARG A 383 -9.97 1.10 -2.41
C ARG A 383 -10.84 0.47 -3.49
N TRP A 384 -12.05 0.95 -3.72
CA TRP A 384 -13.00 0.46 -4.73
C TRP A 384 -13.70 1.62 -5.43
N ASN A 385 -14.38 1.32 -6.54
CA ASN A 385 -15.15 2.32 -7.27
C ASN A 385 -16.36 2.81 -6.46
N THR A 386 -16.38 4.09 -6.09
CA THR A 386 -17.49 4.75 -5.38
C THR A 386 -18.41 5.56 -6.30
N HIS A 387 -18.14 5.56 -7.61
CA HIS A 387 -18.89 6.31 -8.62
C HIS A 387 -19.77 5.43 -9.52
N SER A 388 -19.62 4.11 -9.44
CA SER A 388 -20.45 3.14 -10.14
C SER A 388 -21.39 2.43 -9.17
N GLU A 389 -22.59 2.07 -9.64
CA GLU A 389 -23.54 1.26 -8.88
C GLU A 389 -22.95 -0.12 -8.54
N PHE A 390 -22.24 -0.71 -9.50
CA PHE A 390 -21.66 -2.05 -9.38
C PHE A 390 -20.14 -2.01 -9.60
N ILE A 391 -19.42 -2.73 -8.74
CA ILE A 391 -17.98 -3.00 -8.91
C ILE A 391 -17.75 -4.33 -9.64
N VAL A 392 -18.71 -5.25 -9.57
CA VAL A 392 -18.79 -6.47 -10.39
C VAL A 392 -20.17 -6.51 -10.99
N HIS A 393 -20.25 -6.67 -12.31
CA HIS A 393 -21.49 -6.68 -13.07
C HIS A 393 -21.56 -7.97 -13.89
N ASN A 394 -22.65 -8.73 -13.73
CA ASN A 394 -22.84 -10.04 -14.35
C ASN A 394 -21.66 -11.01 -14.14
N GLY A 395 -21.11 -11.04 -12.91
CA GLY A 395 -20.01 -11.92 -12.51
C GLY A 395 -18.65 -11.56 -13.12
N ARG A 396 -18.51 -10.36 -13.69
CA ARG A 396 -17.28 -9.88 -14.32
C ARG A 396 -16.90 -8.50 -13.83
N TYR A 397 -15.62 -8.18 -13.85
CA TYR A 397 -15.21 -6.78 -13.72
C TYR A 397 -15.62 -6.00 -14.97
N PRO A 398 -16.27 -4.84 -14.82
CA PRO A 398 -16.67 -4.03 -15.96
C PRO A 398 -15.43 -3.49 -16.67
N GLY A 399 -15.33 -3.68 -17.98
CA GLY A 399 -14.21 -3.20 -18.79
C GLY A 399 -14.66 -2.92 -20.22
N VAL A 400 -14.00 -1.95 -20.87
CA VAL A 400 -14.30 -1.55 -22.26
C VAL A 400 -14.03 -2.68 -23.25
N ASP A 401 -13.06 -3.53 -22.97
CA ASP A 401 -12.67 -4.74 -23.72
C ASP A 401 -13.66 -5.90 -23.56
N MET A 402 -14.62 -5.77 -22.63
CA MET A 402 -15.68 -6.74 -22.38
C MET A 402 -17.08 -6.19 -22.72
N PHE A 403 -17.15 -5.07 -23.44
CA PHE A 403 -18.39 -4.39 -23.83
C PHE A 403 -19.31 -4.04 -22.64
N ALA A 404 -18.73 -3.81 -21.46
CA ALA A 404 -19.50 -3.27 -20.34
C ALA A 404 -19.97 -1.85 -20.69
N SER A 405 -21.11 -1.44 -20.13
CA SER A 405 -21.61 -0.09 -20.34
C SER A 405 -20.60 0.96 -19.83
N ALA A 406 -20.60 2.13 -20.45
CA ALA A 406 -19.60 3.16 -20.17
C ALA A 406 -19.63 3.63 -18.71
N GLU A 407 -20.81 3.63 -18.07
CA GLU A 407 -21.00 4.01 -16.66
C GLU A 407 -20.31 3.05 -15.70
N PHE A 408 -20.20 1.78 -16.07
CA PHE A 408 -19.55 0.75 -15.24
C PHE A 408 -18.06 0.60 -15.57
N ALA A 409 -17.71 0.61 -16.87
CA ALA A 409 -16.33 0.45 -17.31
C ALA A 409 -15.49 1.71 -17.05
N GLN A 410 -16.11 2.89 -17.12
CA GLN A 410 -15.47 4.19 -16.88
C GLN A 410 -14.14 4.35 -17.62
N GLY A 411 -14.10 3.92 -18.89
CA GLY A 411 -12.93 4.00 -19.77
C GLY A 411 -11.78 3.02 -19.45
N ARG A 412 -11.96 2.09 -18.50
CA ARG A 412 -10.93 1.13 -18.07
C ARG A 412 -11.07 -0.22 -18.76
N THR A 413 -9.97 -0.93 -18.96
CA THR A 413 -10.00 -2.35 -19.34
C THR A 413 -10.30 -3.25 -18.13
N THR A 414 -10.74 -4.48 -18.37
CA THR A 414 -10.92 -5.48 -17.32
C THR A 414 -9.62 -5.77 -16.58
N ALA A 415 -8.48 -5.73 -17.27
CA ALA A 415 -7.16 -5.88 -16.65
C ALA A 415 -6.84 -4.71 -15.70
N GLU A 416 -7.16 -3.47 -16.10
CA GLU A 416 -6.99 -2.29 -15.25
C GLU A 416 -7.88 -2.37 -14.00
N VAL A 417 -9.16 -2.69 -14.18
CA VAL A 417 -10.09 -2.86 -13.05
C VAL A 417 -9.61 -3.97 -12.12
N SER A 418 -9.19 -5.12 -12.65
CA SER A 418 -8.65 -6.22 -11.84
C SER A 418 -7.46 -5.79 -10.98
N LYS A 419 -6.54 -4.97 -11.51
CA LYS A 419 -5.42 -4.45 -10.73
C LYS A 419 -5.82 -3.45 -9.65
N THR A 420 -6.90 -2.69 -9.82
CA THR A 420 -7.41 -1.84 -8.72
C THR A 420 -7.86 -2.66 -7.49
N PHE A 421 -8.31 -3.90 -7.74
CA PHE A 421 -8.71 -4.89 -6.73
C PHE A 421 -7.58 -5.87 -6.38
N TYR A 422 -6.34 -5.56 -6.75
CA TYR A 422 -5.14 -6.35 -6.46
C TYR A 422 -5.21 -7.79 -6.98
N ASP A 423 -5.77 -7.93 -8.19
CA ASP A 423 -5.98 -9.20 -8.89
C ASP A 423 -6.92 -10.18 -8.19
N ARG A 424 -7.74 -9.72 -7.22
CA ARG A 424 -8.89 -10.50 -6.74
C ARG A 424 -9.76 -10.94 -7.91
N LYS A 425 -10.42 -12.08 -7.77
CA LYS A 425 -11.28 -12.60 -8.83
C LYS A 425 -12.65 -11.93 -8.71
N PRO A 426 -13.35 -11.65 -9.81
CA PRO A 426 -14.77 -11.26 -9.75
C PRO A 426 -15.64 -12.25 -8.97
N SER A 427 -15.28 -13.55 -8.98
CA SER A 427 -15.95 -14.61 -8.23
C SER A 427 -15.80 -14.50 -6.71
N ASP A 428 -14.89 -13.67 -6.22
CA ASP A 428 -14.73 -13.39 -4.80
C ASP A 428 -15.81 -12.41 -4.30
N TYR A 429 -16.65 -11.90 -5.21
CA TYR A 429 -17.75 -10.98 -4.97
C TYR A 429 -19.07 -11.55 -5.50
N ALA A 430 -20.20 -10.89 -5.15
CA ALA A 430 -21.48 -11.20 -5.78
C ALA A 430 -21.45 -10.91 -7.30
N SER A 431 -22.30 -11.61 -8.07
CA SER A 431 -22.40 -11.39 -9.52
C SER A 431 -22.82 -9.96 -9.88
N TYR A 432 -23.56 -9.29 -8.99
CA TYR A 432 -23.88 -7.87 -9.03
C TYR A 432 -23.45 -7.24 -7.71
N GLN A 433 -22.14 -7.11 -7.52
CA GLN A 433 -21.58 -6.56 -6.30
C GLN A 433 -21.69 -5.04 -6.31
N ARG A 434 -22.40 -4.50 -5.33
CA ARG A 434 -22.47 -3.05 -5.05
C ARG A 434 -21.24 -2.58 -4.27
N SER A 435 -21.22 -1.28 -3.95
CA SER A 435 -20.18 -0.62 -3.16
C SER A 435 -19.77 -1.41 -1.91
N LEU A 436 -18.46 -1.43 -1.61
CA LEU A 436 -17.92 -2.14 -0.44
C LEU A 436 -18.16 -1.40 0.88
N CYS A 437 -18.74 -0.20 0.88
CA CYS A 437 -19.32 0.40 2.09
C CYS A 437 -20.30 -0.57 2.79
N ASN A 438 -20.96 -1.43 1.99
CA ASN A 438 -21.93 -2.40 2.48
C ASN A 438 -21.32 -3.46 3.38
N LYS A 439 -19.99 -3.64 3.39
CA LYS A 439 -19.31 -4.47 4.38
C LYS A 439 -19.71 -4.10 5.80
N CYS A 440 -19.80 -2.82 6.13
CA CYS A 440 -20.19 -2.35 7.46
C CYS A 440 -21.70 -2.06 7.59
N HIS A 441 -22.36 -1.73 6.48
CA HIS A 441 -23.70 -1.12 6.52
C HIS A 441 -24.84 -2.01 6.01
N VAL A 442 -24.54 -3.02 5.18
CA VAL A 442 -25.54 -3.92 4.57
C VAL A 442 -26.66 -3.12 3.89
N LYS A 443 -26.29 -2.20 3.00
CA LYS A 443 -27.21 -1.38 2.18
C LYS A 443 -27.12 -1.80 0.71
N ASP A 444 -27.38 -3.08 0.47
CA ASP A 444 -27.41 -3.65 -0.89
C ASP A 444 -28.69 -3.34 -1.65
#